data_AF-A0A6B2VGD6-F1
#
_entry.id   AF-A0A6B2VGD6-F1
#
_cell.length_a   1.000
_cell.length_b   1.000
_cell.length_c   1.000
_cell.angle_alpha   90.00
_cell.angle_beta   90.00
_cell.angle_gamma   90.00
#
_symmetry.space_group_name_H-M   'P 1'
#
loop_
_entity.id
_entity.type
_entity.pdbx_description
1 polymer ?
#
loop_
_entity_poly.entity_id
_entity_poly.type
_entity_poly.pdbx_seq_one_letter_code
_entity_poly.pdbx_strand_id
1 'polypeptide(L)' 'MTAPVSDPGLAAGPTAPTALTPGAAVALLDDYRAGADRFLATPRRTLLTHGTAAEVPHDERPLTRR' A
#
# COMPACT_ATOMS: atom_id res chain seq x y z
N MET A 1 6.21 -36.57 32.75
CA MET A 1 7.62 -36.30 32.40
C MET A 1 7.59 -35.53 31.08
N THR A 2 7.56 -34.20 31.13
CA THR A 2 7.37 -33.33 29.95
C THR A 2 8.73 -32.71 29.64
N ALA A 3 9.27 -32.97 28.44
CA ALA A 3 10.53 -32.36 28.01
C ALA A 3 10.30 -30.88 27.65
N PRO A 4 11.21 -29.96 28.00
CA PRO A 4 11.12 -28.58 27.54
C PRO A 4 11.46 -28.52 26.05
N VAL A 5 10.56 -27.91 25.26
CA VAL A 5 10.84 -27.50 23.89
C VAL A 5 11.96 -26.47 23.95
N SER A 6 13.11 -26.77 23.36
CA SER A 6 14.17 -25.80 23.13
C SER A 6 13.70 -24.84 22.05
N ASP A 7 13.47 -23.58 22.40
CA ASP A 7 13.35 -22.48 21.45
C ASP A 7 14.77 -22.12 21.00
N PRO A 8 15.16 -22.33 19.74
CA PRO A 8 16.46 -21.89 19.26
C PRO A 8 16.42 -20.37 19.16
N GLY A 9 16.74 -19.73 20.28
CA GLY A 9 17.08 -18.32 20.33
C GLY A 9 18.10 -18.04 19.23
N LEU A 10 17.63 -17.35 18.19
CA LEU A 10 18.47 -16.80 17.15
C LEU A 10 19.33 -15.74 17.83
N ALA A 11 20.51 -16.13 18.28
CA ALA A 11 21.57 -15.21 18.67
C ALA A 11 22.04 -14.48 17.41
N ALA A 12 21.26 -13.51 16.96
CA ALA A 12 21.71 -12.51 16.00
C ALA A 12 22.57 -11.51 16.78
N GLY A 13 23.89 -11.59 16.60
CA GLY A 13 24.76 -10.45 16.91
C GLY A 13 24.27 -9.21 16.14
N PRO A 14 24.62 -7.99 16.56
CA PRO A 14 24.14 -6.78 15.92
C PRO A 14 24.60 -6.73 14.46
N THR A 15 23.75 -7.21 13.55
CA THR A 15 23.88 -6.92 12.14
C THR A 15 23.60 -5.45 11.99
N ALA A 16 24.57 -4.71 11.45
CA ALA A 16 24.34 -3.31 11.07
C ALA A 16 23.05 -3.27 10.23
N PRO A 17 22.11 -2.35 10.51
CA PRO A 17 20.85 -2.32 9.80
C PRO A 17 21.16 -2.15 8.31
N THR A 18 20.84 -3.17 7.52
CA THR A 18 20.86 -3.06 6.07
C THR A 18 19.91 -1.93 5.72
N ALA A 19 20.42 -0.88 5.07
CA ALA A 19 19.59 0.23 4.63
C ALA A 19 18.52 -0.31 3.66
N LEU A 20 17.29 -0.44 4.15
CA LEU A 20 16.15 -0.84 3.32
C LEU A 20 15.71 0.38 2.51
N THR A 21 15.81 0.28 1.19
CA THR A 21 15.26 1.30 0.29
C THR A 21 13.75 1.11 0.20
N PRO A 22 12.96 2.19 0.32
CA PRO A 22 11.53 2.14 0.05
C PRO A 22 11.24 1.54 -1.33
N GLY A 23 10.21 0.69 -1.42
CA GLY A 23 9.79 0.09 -2.69
C GLY A 23 9.07 1.09 -3.60
N ALA A 24 8.81 0.67 -4.85
CA ALA A 24 8.16 1.50 -5.88
C ALA A 24 6.81 2.13 -5.46
N ALA A 25 6.10 1.50 -4.51
CA ALA A 25 4.87 2.06 -3.96
C ALA A 25 5.08 3.43 -3.28
N VAL A 26 6.26 3.69 -2.71
CA VAL A 26 6.58 4.96 -2.05
C VAL A 26 6.90 6.04 -3.08
N ALA A 27 7.47 5.69 -4.24
CA ALA A 27 7.72 6.65 -5.32
C ALA A 27 6.44 7.29 -5.86
N LEU A 28 5.28 6.63 -5.72
CA LEU A 28 3.97 7.20 -6.07
C LEU A 28 3.62 8.44 -5.23
N LEU A 29 4.24 8.64 -4.06
CA LEU A 29 4.03 9.84 -3.24
C LEU A 29 4.73 11.07 -3.83
N ASP A 30 5.82 10.86 -4.59
CA ASP A 30 6.54 11.96 -5.23
C ASP A 30 5.71 12.60 -6.36
N ASP A 31 4.87 11.78 -7.01
CA ASP A 31 3.99 12.20 -8.11
C ASP A 31 2.65 12.78 -7.63
N TYR A 32 2.22 12.47 -6.40
CA TYR A 32 0.90 12.83 -5.89
C TYR A 32 0.68 14.35 -5.77
N ARG A 33 -0.39 14.84 -6.38
CA ARG A 33 -0.86 16.22 -6.27
C ARG A 33 -2.20 16.28 -5.53
N ALA A 34 -2.17 16.86 -4.34
CA ALA A 34 -3.35 17.07 -3.52
C ALA A 34 -4.42 17.87 -4.28
N GLY A 35 -5.66 17.38 -4.26
CA GLY A 35 -6.80 17.99 -4.94
C GLY A 35 -7.00 17.57 -6.39
N ALA A 36 -5.93 17.26 -7.13
CA ALA A 36 -6.02 16.77 -8.51
C ALA A 36 -6.04 15.24 -8.61
N ASP A 37 -5.38 14.57 -7.65
CA ASP A 37 -5.20 13.13 -7.66
C ASP A 37 -5.97 12.44 -6.52
N ARG A 38 -6.13 11.12 -6.67
CA ARG A 38 -6.61 10.23 -5.63
C ARG A 38 -5.56 9.16 -5.35
N PHE A 39 -5.21 9.00 -4.08
CA PHE A 39 -4.24 8.02 -3.62
C PHE A 39 -4.93 7.01 -2.70
N LEU A 40 -4.70 5.72 -2.95
CA LEU A 40 -5.21 4.63 -2.13
C LEU A 40 -4.08 3.65 -1.81
N ALA A 41 -3.72 3.57 -0.54
CA ALA A 41 -2.81 2.55 -0.02
C ALA A 41 -3.60 1.52 0.81
N THR A 42 -3.54 0.26 0.39
CA THR A 42 -4.05 -0.88 1.15
C THR A 42 -2.93 -1.90 1.35
N PRO A 43 -3.08 -2.88 2.26
CA PRO A 43 -2.02 -3.85 2.55
C PRO A 43 -1.49 -4.62 1.33
N ARG A 44 -2.28 -4.73 0.26
CA ARG A 44 -1.91 -5.49 -0.95
C ARG A 44 -1.66 -4.64 -2.18
N ARG A 45 -2.02 -3.36 -2.17
CA ARG A 45 -1.89 -2.49 -3.35
C ARG A 45 -1.77 -1.02 -2.98
N THR A 46 -0.98 -0.31 -3.77
CA THR A 46 -0.90 1.14 -3.76
C THR A 46 -1.27 1.64 -5.14
N LEU A 47 -2.24 2.54 -5.20
CA LEU A 47 -2.78 3.09 -6.45
C LEU A 47 -2.74 4.61 -6.39
N LEU A 48 -2.28 5.22 -7.48
CA LEU A 48 -2.39 6.65 -7.74
C LEU A 48 -3.20 6.82 -9.03
N THR A 49 -4.24 7.65 -8.97
CA THR A 49 -5.08 7.97 -10.13
C THR A 49 -5.10 9.48 -10.33
N HIS A 50 -5.03 9.89 -11.59
CA HIS A 50 -4.99 11.30 -11.98
C HIS A 50 -6.30 11.74 -12.63
N GLY A 51 -6.80 12.90 -12.21
CA GLY A 51 -8.00 13.52 -12.79
C GLY A 51 -9.25 12.66 -12.68
N THR A 52 -10.23 12.93 -13.55
CA THR A 52 -11.49 12.19 -13.61
C THR A 52 -11.95 12.15 -15.07
N ALA A 53 -12.12 10.94 -15.61
CA ALA A 53 -12.56 10.77 -17.00
C ALA A 53 -14.08 11.00 -17.17
N ALA A 54 -14.88 10.60 -16.18
CA ALA A 54 -16.31 10.81 -16.14
C ALA A 54 -16.80 10.80 -14.69
N GLU A 55 -17.61 11.79 -14.32
CA GLU A 55 -18.35 11.78 -13.06
C GLU A 55 -19.66 11.02 -13.24
N VAL A 56 -19.90 10.04 -12.36
CA VAL A 56 -21.17 9.29 -12.32
C VAL A 56 -21.98 9.82 -11.14
N PRO A 57 -23.13 10.47 -11.39
CA PRO A 57 -24.01 10.94 -10.33
C PRO A 57 -24.44 9.80 -9.42
N HIS A 58 -24.52 10.06 -8.11
CA HIS A 58 -25.10 9.13 -7.15
C HIS A 58 -26.61 9.32 -7.10
N ASP A 59 -27.31 8.91 -8.15
CA ASP A 59 -28.77 8.95 -8.23
C ASP A 59 -29.34 7.60 -8.71
N GLU A 60 -30.67 7.50 -8.71
CA GLU A 60 -31.38 6.26 -9.06
C GLU A 60 -31.65 6.12 -10.56
N ARG A 61 -31.18 7.05 -11.40
CA ARG A 61 -31.45 6.99 -12.83
C ARG A 61 -30.75 5.76 -13.42
N PRO A 62 -31.39 5.04 -14.36
CA PRO A 62 -30.76 3.92 -15.02
C PRO A 62 -29.44 4.33 -15.63
N LEU A 63 -28.38 3.54 -15.40
CA LEU A 63 -27.09 3.76 -16.04
C LEU A 63 -27.30 3.75 -17.56
N THR A 64 -27.20 4.91 -18.20
CA THR A 64 -27.26 4.99 -19.65
C THR A 64 -26.11 4.13 -20.17
N ARG A 65 -26.47 3.11 -20.95
CA ARG A 65 -25.58 2.05 -21.41
C ARG A 65 -24.27 2.62 -21.96
N ARG A 66 -23.15 2.08 -21.47
CA ARG A 66 -21.79 2.36 -21.95
C ARG A 66 -21.61 2.08 -23.43
#